data_AF-A0A6H5KW04-F1
#
_entry.id   AF-A0A6H5KW04-F1
#
_cell.length_a   1.000
_cell.length_b   1.000
_cell.length_c   1.000
_cell.angle_alpha   90.00
_cell.angle_beta   90.00
_cell.angle_gamma   90.00
#
_symmetry.space_group_name_H-M   'P 1'
#
loop_
_entity.id
_entity.type
_entity.pdbx_description
1 polymer ?
#
loop_
_entity_poly.entity_id
_entity_poly.type
_entity_poly.pdbx_seq_one_letter_code
_entity_poly.pdbx_strand_id
1 'polypeptide(L)'
;MDDELVCVLCKGAQDEASNITKQKLVVNNKCGHRFHQACAEKELLRRKTFPCPACQVQVRRAGLTEKTLDELEVARDITVRKRITKIFNRSEEDFGGDLRAYNDYLETMEDVIYGLCSGDKGEADRAQATVREYEDRHRGEITKNAARKVDREKVVEEQLAALRQQQESRKHYNQLEEARKQQHARKLKLEAQEVALGERDHVTATMGDALFLDSLTAEGLDGAGGELGANGNAPAAVPAGMRQMLNIPAPLPQPQSNQDTRRRFASMSVTERRPRMQKAAAAPDRALGAKRNWVEMLGSLF
;
A
#
# COMPACT_ATOMS: atom_id res chain seq x y z
N MET A 1 22.49 -20.55 -12.05
CA MET A 1 22.35 -19.60 -10.92
C MET A 1 21.47 -20.30 -9.88
N ASP A 2 21.88 -21.51 -9.49
CA ASP A 2 21.03 -22.47 -8.77
C ASP A 2 21.71 -23.04 -7.52
N ASP A 3 22.94 -22.58 -7.22
CA ASP A 3 23.74 -23.00 -6.08
C ASP A 3 23.27 -22.36 -4.76
N GLU A 4 22.32 -21.42 -4.79
CA GLU A 4 21.90 -20.62 -3.64
C GLU A 4 20.87 -21.32 -2.73
N LEU A 5 20.29 -22.44 -3.16
CA LEU A 5 19.25 -23.19 -2.43
C LEU A 5 19.71 -24.56 -1.94
N VAL A 6 21.02 -24.77 -1.78
CA VAL A 6 21.57 -26.10 -1.44
C VAL A 6 21.78 -26.25 0.07
N CYS A 7 21.27 -27.36 0.63
CA CYS A 7 21.53 -27.75 2.02
C CYS A 7 23.01 -28.12 2.23
N VAL A 8 23.67 -27.50 3.22
CA VAL A 8 25.12 -27.70 3.48
C VAL A 8 25.46 -29.12 3.98
N LEU A 9 24.49 -29.84 4.56
CA LEU A 9 24.71 -31.21 5.06
C LEU A 9 24.66 -32.26 3.95
N CYS A 10 23.66 -32.20 3.07
CA CYS A 10 23.51 -33.19 1.99
C CYS A 10 24.03 -32.71 0.64
N LYS A 11 24.33 -31.42 0.47
CA LYS A 11 24.82 -30.82 -0.78
C LYS A 11 23.95 -31.15 -2.02
N GLY A 12 22.65 -31.39 -1.82
CA GLY A 12 21.74 -31.84 -2.88
C GLY A 12 21.87 -33.32 -3.24
N ALA A 13 22.80 -34.07 -2.63
CA ALA A 13 22.94 -35.50 -2.81
C ALA A 13 21.92 -36.24 -1.94
N GLN A 14 20.70 -36.39 -2.44
CA GLN A 14 19.83 -37.53 -2.15
C GLN A 14 19.03 -37.89 -3.40
N ASP A 15 18.84 -39.19 -3.58
CA ASP A 15 18.22 -39.82 -4.74
C ASP A 15 16.81 -39.27 -5.01
N GLU A 16 16.39 -39.23 -6.28
CA GLU A 16 15.05 -38.78 -6.72
C GLU A 16 13.89 -39.51 -6.02
N ALA A 17 14.17 -40.67 -5.40
CA ALA A 17 13.24 -41.46 -4.60
C ALA A 17 12.95 -40.89 -3.19
N SER A 18 13.71 -39.90 -2.74
CA SER A 18 13.53 -39.25 -1.45
C SER A 18 12.94 -37.85 -1.64
N ASN A 19 11.75 -37.60 -1.10
CA ASN A 19 11.03 -36.31 -1.16
C ASN A 19 11.74 -35.18 -0.36
N ILE A 20 13.05 -35.27 -0.17
CA ILE A 20 13.85 -34.36 0.65
C ILE A 20 14.14 -33.04 -0.09
N THR A 21 14.21 -33.06 -1.41
CA THR A 21 14.40 -31.85 -2.24
C THR A 21 13.17 -30.93 -2.20
N LYS A 22 12.02 -31.44 -1.73
CA LYS A 22 10.82 -30.65 -1.43
C LYS A 22 10.67 -30.29 0.05
N GLN A 23 11.63 -30.68 0.90
CA GLN A 23 11.58 -30.33 2.32
C GLN A 23 12.02 -28.89 2.55
N LYS A 24 11.37 -28.28 3.53
CA LYS A 24 11.65 -26.91 3.95
C LYS A 24 13.11 -26.74 4.33
N LEU A 25 13.72 -25.67 3.80
CA LEU A 25 15.03 -25.21 4.23
C LEU A 25 14.89 -24.34 5.47
N VAL A 26 15.80 -24.54 6.41
CA VAL A 26 15.98 -23.73 7.61
C VAL A 26 17.38 -23.13 7.62
N VAL A 27 17.49 -21.89 8.08
CA VAL A 27 18.72 -21.12 8.14
C VAL A 27 19.18 -21.00 9.58
N ASN A 28 20.48 -21.16 9.84
CA ASN A 28 21.03 -20.87 11.16
C ASN A 28 21.34 -19.38 11.31
N ASN A 29 20.70 -18.71 12.27
CA ASN A 29 20.84 -17.27 12.53
C ASN A 29 22.27 -16.78 12.74
N LYS A 30 23.17 -17.66 13.18
CA LYS A 30 24.56 -17.27 13.46
C LYS A 30 25.48 -17.32 12.25
N CYS A 31 25.23 -18.22 11.30
CA CYS A 31 26.15 -18.43 10.19
C CYS A 31 25.51 -18.34 8.82
N GLY A 32 24.19 -18.21 8.74
CA GLY A 32 23.47 -18.02 7.48
C GLY A 32 23.41 -19.21 6.55
N HIS A 33 24.05 -20.32 6.91
CA HIS A 33 24.00 -21.55 6.14
C HIS A 33 22.62 -22.21 6.24
N ARG A 34 22.19 -22.76 5.12
CA ARG A 34 20.88 -23.40 4.93
C ARG A 34 20.99 -24.92 5.12
N PHE A 35 19.96 -25.50 5.72
CA PHE A 35 19.85 -26.93 5.97
C PHE A 35 18.42 -27.38 5.65
N HIS A 36 18.22 -28.58 5.11
CA HIS A 36 16.87 -29.15 5.17
C HIS A 36 16.48 -29.37 6.63
N GLN A 37 15.22 -29.11 6.97
CA GLN A 37 14.70 -29.29 8.32
C GLN A 37 15.02 -30.69 8.86
N ALA A 38 14.80 -31.75 8.08
CA ALA A 38 15.12 -33.13 8.51
C ALA A 38 16.62 -33.40 8.62
N CYS A 39 17.46 -32.82 7.76
CA CYS A 39 18.92 -32.96 7.86
C CYS A 39 19.43 -32.36 9.19
N ALA A 40 19.00 -31.14 9.51
CA ALA A 40 19.41 -30.48 10.75
C ALA A 40 18.83 -31.21 11.98
N GLU A 41 17.58 -31.68 11.91
CA GLU A 41 16.94 -32.39 13.01
C GLU A 41 17.60 -33.76 13.30
N LYS A 42 18.00 -34.50 12.27
CA LYS A 42 18.73 -35.76 12.41
C LYS A 42 20.06 -35.57 13.14
N GLU A 43 20.81 -34.52 12.81
CA GLU A 43 22.06 -34.19 13.51
C GLU A 43 21.80 -33.70 14.94
N LEU A 44 20.75 -32.90 15.15
CA LEU A 44 20.34 -32.43 16.48
C LEU A 44 19.81 -33.54 17.39
N LEU A 45 19.30 -34.63 16.83
CA LEU A 45 18.87 -35.81 17.58
C LEU A 45 20.08 -36.64 18.06
N ARG A 46 21.14 -36.72 17.25
CA ARG A 46 22.39 -37.39 17.59
C ARG A 46 23.21 -36.59 18.61
N ARG A 47 23.20 -35.26 18.49
CA ARG A 47 23.95 -34.34 19.35
C ARG A 47 23.10 -33.13 19.64
N LYS A 48 23.03 -32.69 20.91
CA LYS A 48 22.26 -31.49 21.31
C LYS A 48 22.61 -30.23 20.49
N THR A 49 23.85 -30.15 20.01
CA THR A 49 24.36 -29.11 19.11
C THR A 49 25.34 -29.75 18.12
N PHE A 50 25.47 -29.20 16.91
CA PHE A 50 26.45 -29.67 15.93
C PHE A 50 27.20 -28.51 15.27
N PRO A 51 28.49 -28.66 14.93
CA PRO A 51 29.22 -27.64 14.19
C PRO A 51 28.78 -27.63 12.72
N CYS A 52 28.50 -26.44 12.18
CA CYS A 52 28.15 -26.28 10.77
C CYS A 52 29.29 -26.81 9.88
N PRO A 53 29.03 -27.67 8.87
CA PRO A 53 30.09 -28.22 8.03
C PRO A 53 30.85 -27.17 7.20
N ALA A 54 30.21 -26.05 6.84
CA ALA A 54 30.83 -25.00 6.05
C ALA A 54 31.71 -24.04 6.87
N CYS A 55 31.30 -23.67 8.08
CA CYS A 55 31.97 -22.62 8.87
C CYS A 55 32.27 -22.98 10.33
N GLN A 56 31.98 -24.21 10.76
CA GLN A 56 32.21 -24.74 12.12
C GLN A 56 31.47 -24.00 13.26
N VAL A 57 30.60 -23.03 12.96
CA VAL A 57 29.75 -22.38 13.94
C VAL A 57 28.76 -23.38 14.54
N GLN A 58 28.63 -23.39 15.86
CA GLN A 58 27.72 -24.29 16.58
C GLN A 58 26.25 -23.98 16.26
N VAL A 59 25.57 -24.94 15.65
CA VAL A 59 24.14 -24.90 15.33
C VAL A 59 23.35 -25.50 16.48
N ARG A 60 22.28 -24.81 16.89
CA ARG A 60 21.34 -25.25 17.94
C ARG A 60 19.92 -25.20 17.39
N ARG A 61 19.01 -26.02 17.91
CA ARG A 61 17.59 -26.04 17.49
C ARG A 61 16.94 -24.66 17.52
N ALA A 62 17.17 -23.89 18.59
CA ALA A 62 16.59 -22.54 18.74
C ALA A 62 17.15 -21.49 17.75
N GLY A 63 18.29 -21.77 17.09
CA GLY A 63 18.90 -20.86 16.12
C GLY A 63 18.50 -21.15 14.67
N LEU A 64 17.69 -22.19 14.43
CA LEU A 64 17.21 -22.56 13.10
C LEU A 64 15.83 -21.94 12.86
N THR A 65 15.66 -21.30 11.71
CA THR A 65 14.41 -20.63 11.32
C THR A 65 14.15 -20.84 9.84
N GLU A 66 12.88 -20.88 9.45
CA GLU A 66 12.46 -20.98 8.04
C GLU A 66 12.72 -19.68 7.26
N LYS A 67 12.94 -18.56 7.96
CA LYS A 67 13.23 -17.25 7.36
C LYS A 67 14.60 -17.23 6.68
N THR A 68 14.69 -16.50 5.59
CA THR A 68 15.97 -16.18 4.94
C THR A 68 16.83 -15.28 5.83
N LEU A 69 18.14 -15.21 5.55
CA LEU A 69 19.03 -14.27 6.25
C LEU A 69 18.57 -12.82 6.09
N ASP A 70 18.24 -12.43 4.85
CA ASP A 70 17.77 -11.09 4.52
C ASP A 70 16.52 -10.73 5.33
N GLU A 71 15.59 -11.67 5.49
CA GLU A 71 14.41 -11.47 6.36
C GLU A 71 14.77 -11.27 7.83
N LEU A 72 15.82 -11.93 8.31
CA LEU A 72 16.29 -11.76 9.70
C LEU A 72 17.01 -10.43 9.89
N GLU A 73 17.80 -9.99 8.90
CA GLU A 73 18.46 -8.70 8.91
C GLU A 73 17.45 -7.55 8.84
N VAL A 74 16.46 -7.66 7.95
CA VAL A 74 15.34 -6.71 7.85
C VAL A 74 14.53 -6.71 9.14
N ALA A 75 14.23 -7.88 9.74
CA ALA A 75 13.52 -7.94 11.01
C ALA A 75 14.30 -7.28 12.15
N ARG A 76 15.63 -7.43 12.17
CA ARG A 76 16.51 -6.73 13.10
C ARG A 76 16.47 -5.22 12.88
N ASP A 77 16.58 -4.76 11.63
CA ASP A 77 16.48 -3.34 11.29
C ASP A 77 15.15 -2.74 11.74
N ILE A 78 14.04 -3.37 11.39
CA ILE A 78 12.69 -2.94 11.80
C ILE A 78 12.60 -2.83 13.33
N THR A 79 13.17 -3.78 14.06
CA THR A 79 13.13 -3.78 15.53
C THR A 79 13.93 -2.63 16.11
N VAL A 80 15.15 -2.41 15.62
CA VAL A 80 16.03 -1.31 16.05
C VAL A 80 15.41 0.04 15.66
N ARG A 81 15.01 0.21 14.40
CA ARG A 81 14.35 1.42 13.88
C ARG A 81 13.13 1.78 14.71
N LYS A 82 12.21 0.83 14.97
CA LYS A 82 11.04 1.06 15.84
C LYS A 82 11.41 1.54 17.24
N ARG A 83 12.52 1.06 17.81
CA ARG A 83 13.01 1.52 19.10
C ARG A 83 13.60 2.93 18.99
N ILE A 84 14.46 3.18 18.02
CA ILE A 84 15.13 4.47 17.84
C ILE A 84 14.14 5.57 17.48
N THR A 85 13.19 5.35 16.58
CA THR A 85 12.14 6.33 16.22
C THR A 85 11.27 6.75 17.41
N LYS A 86 11.11 5.88 18.43
CA LYS A 86 10.39 6.26 19.66
C LYS A 86 11.15 7.27 20.51
N ILE A 87 12.49 7.22 20.47
CA ILE A 87 13.39 8.11 21.19
C ILE A 87 13.64 9.37 20.34
N PHE A 88 14.00 9.18 19.08
CA PHE A 88 14.21 10.22 18.09
C PHE A 88 12.87 10.59 17.43
N ASN A 89 11.98 11.22 18.19
CA ASN A 89 10.61 11.53 17.76
C ASN A 89 10.34 13.03 17.50
N ARG A 90 11.37 13.82 17.18
CA ARG A 90 11.21 15.21 16.75
C ARG A 90 10.71 15.27 15.30
N SER A 91 9.86 16.25 15.04
CA SER A 91 9.28 16.58 13.73
C SER A 91 9.88 17.86 13.18
N GLU A 92 9.74 18.11 11.88
CA GLU A 92 10.22 19.35 11.22
C GLU A 92 9.70 20.63 11.91
N GLU A 93 8.47 20.59 12.43
CA GLU A 93 7.86 21.67 13.22
C GLU A 93 8.69 22.04 14.46
N ASP A 94 9.35 21.05 15.09
CA ASP A 94 10.20 21.24 16.27
C ASP A 94 11.56 21.89 15.92
N PHE A 95 11.85 22.10 14.63
CA PHE A 95 13.01 22.84 14.12
C PHE A 95 12.62 24.21 13.56
N GLY A 96 11.38 24.66 13.79
CA GLY A 96 10.91 25.96 13.30
C GLY A 96 10.85 26.07 11.77
N GLY A 97 10.75 24.93 11.06
CA GLY A 97 10.75 24.89 9.60
C GLY A 97 12.13 24.94 8.96
N ASP A 98 13.23 24.83 9.74
CA ASP A 98 14.56 24.63 9.16
C ASP A 98 14.75 23.18 8.69
N LEU A 99 14.52 22.99 7.40
CA LEU A 99 14.65 21.69 6.74
C LEU A 99 16.08 21.13 6.80
N ARG A 100 17.12 21.98 6.86
CA ARG A 100 18.51 21.49 6.92
C ARG A 100 18.79 20.84 8.27
N ALA A 101 18.49 21.53 9.36
CA ALA A 101 18.65 21.00 10.70
C ALA A 101 17.83 19.71 10.92
N TYR A 102 16.62 19.65 10.35
CA TYR A 102 15.81 18.43 10.42
C TYR A 102 16.45 17.26 9.65
N ASN A 103 16.99 17.50 8.46
CA ASN A 103 17.68 16.45 7.70
C ASN A 103 18.96 15.99 8.41
N ASP A 104 19.77 16.90 8.96
CA ASP A 104 20.97 16.54 9.71
C ASP A 104 20.63 15.68 10.95
N TYR A 105 19.49 15.96 11.59
CA TYR A 105 18.93 15.15 12.66
C TYR A 105 18.50 13.75 12.18
N LEU A 106 17.85 13.64 11.02
CA LEU A 106 17.48 12.35 10.44
C LEU A 106 18.71 11.51 10.05
N GLU A 107 19.74 12.13 9.47
CA GLU A 107 21.01 11.46 9.16
C GLU A 107 21.66 10.93 10.45
N THR A 108 21.70 11.74 11.52
CA THR A 108 22.21 11.29 12.83
C THR A 108 21.42 10.08 13.37
N MET A 109 20.11 10.07 13.18
CA MET A 109 19.26 8.95 13.56
C MET A 109 19.57 7.69 12.73
N GLU A 110 19.79 7.82 11.42
CA GLU A 110 20.16 6.69 10.55
C GLU A 110 21.56 6.17 10.86
N ASP A 111 22.53 7.02 11.18
CA ASP A 111 23.87 6.61 11.62
C ASP A 111 23.80 5.74 12.89
N VAL A 112 22.94 6.13 13.84
CA VAL A 112 22.69 5.36 15.06
C VAL A 112 22.04 4.01 14.74
N ILE A 113 21.04 3.99 13.85
CA ILE A 113 20.38 2.73 13.43
C ILE A 113 21.39 1.82 12.73
N TYR A 114 22.19 2.36 11.83
CA TYR A 114 23.23 1.62 11.12
C TYR A 114 24.25 1.02 12.10
N GLY A 115 24.75 1.82 13.04
CA GLY A 115 25.71 1.35 14.05
C GLY A 115 25.16 0.20 14.92
N LEU A 116 23.85 0.22 15.23
CA LEU A 116 23.19 -0.84 16.02
C LEU A 116 22.84 -2.09 15.21
N CYS A 117 22.58 -1.94 13.91
CA CYS A 117 22.22 -3.05 13.02
C CYS A 117 23.46 -3.69 12.41
N SER A 118 24.24 -2.91 11.67
CA SER A 118 25.29 -3.41 10.78
C SER A 118 26.70 -2.99 11.20
N GLY A 119 26.82 -2.13 12.21
CA GLY A 119 28.10 -1.65 12.71
C GLY A 119 28.92 -2.73 13.41
N ASP A 120 30.22 -2.48 13.51
CA ASP A 120 31.11 -3.26 14.37
C ASP A 120 30.76 -3.08 15.86
N LYS A 121 31.39 -3.86 16.74
CA LYS A 121 31.12 -3.76 18.19
C LYS A 121 31.38 -2.34 18.73
N GLY A 122 32.40 -1.66 18.24
CA GLY A 122 32.74 -0.30 18.67
C GLY A 122 31.71 0.74 18.20
N GLU A 123 31.20 0.59 16.99
CA GLU A 123 30.12 1.41 16.42
C GLU A 123 28.81 1.20 17.17
N ALA A 124 28.45 -0.05 17.47
CA ALA A 124 27.27 -0.37 18.26
C ALA A 124 27.36 0.23 19.67
N ASP A 125 28.52 0.16 20.33
CA ASP A 125 28.75 0.74 21.65
C ASP A 125 28.64 2.28 21.60
N ARG A 126 29.21 2.93 20.58
CA ARG A 126 29.09 4.39 20.37
C ARG A 126 27.66 4.80 20.09
N ALA A 127 26.96 4.12 19.18
CA ALA A 127 25.56 4.39 18.87
C ALA A 127 24.69 4.23 20.12
N GLN A 128 24.93 3.20 20.93
CA GLN A 128 24.20 2.99 22.17
C GLN A 128 24.48 4.09 23.21
N ALA A 129 25.71 4.61 23.27
CA ALA A 129 26.04 5.77 24.12
C ALA A 129 25.30 7.03 23.65
N THR A 130 25.32 7.33 22.35
CA THR A 130 24.59 8.46 21.76
C THR A 130 23.10 8.40 22.05
N VAL A 131 22.49 7.22 21.94
CA VAL A 131 21.06 7.02 22.26
C VAL A 131 20.77 7.36 23.72
N ARG A 132 21.60 6.88 24.65
CA ARG A 132 21.42 7.14 26.09
C ARG A 132 21.56 8.62 26.42
N GLU A 133 22.60 9.27 25.91
CA GLU A 133 22.83 10.70 26.10
C GLU A 133 21.66 11.54 25.53
N TYR A 134 21.18 11.18 24.34
CA TYR A 134 20.05 11.84 23.73
C TYR A 134 18.77 11.66 24.55
N GLU A 135 18.49 10.44 25.02
CA GLU A 135 17.32 10.12 25.85
C GLU A 135 17.35 10.89 27.17
N ASP A 136 18.50 10.95 27.85
CA ASP A 136 18.65 11.67 29.11
C ASP A 136 18.47 13.18 28.93
N ARG A 137 19.05 13.76 27.85
CA ARG A 137 18.95 15.19 27.55
C ARG A 137 17.54 15.61 27.12
N HIS A 138 16.82 14.77 26.38
CA HIS A 138 15.55 15.14 25.73
C HIS A 138 14.33 14.42 26.30
N ARG A 139 14.43 13.72 27.44
CA ARG A 139 13.36 12.92 28.04
C ARG A 139 11.99 13.62 28.09
N GLY A 140 11.98 14.89 28.46
CA GLY A 140 10.77 15.71 28.53
C GLY A 140 10.13 15.96 27.17
N GLU A 141 10.95 16.26 26.16
CA GLU A 141 10.49 16.48 24.77
C GLU A 141 9.97 15.19 24.15
N ILE A 142 10.68 14.08 24.37
CA ILE A 142 10.29 12.76 23.88
C ILE A 142 8.89 12.40 24.37
N THR A 143 8.63 12.62 25.66
CA THR A 143 7.32 12.31 26.27
C THR A 143 6.21 13.19 25.69
N LYS A 144 6.46 14.50 25.51
CA LYS A 144 5.50 15.43 24.91
C LYS A 144 5.20 15.09 23.45
N ASN A 145 6.23 14.78 22.67
CA ASN A 145 6.09 14.42 21.26
C ASN A 145 5.36 13.08 21.10
N ALA A 146 5.61 12.11 21.98
CA ALA A 146 4.87 10.86 22.01
C ALA A 146 3.38 11.07 22.29
N ALA A 147 3.03 11.91 23.27
CA ALA A 147 1.64 12.26 23.54
C ALA A 147 0.98 12.97 22.34
N ARG A 148 1.68 13.95 21.74
CA ARG A 148 1.20 14.66 20.53
C ARG A 148 0.95 13.70 19.37
N LYS A 149 1.80 12.69 19.17
CA LYS A 149 1.61 11.66 18.14
C LYS A 149 0.36 10.83 18.40
N VAL A 150 0.15 10.37 19.63
CA VAL A 150 -1.03 9.60 20.01
C VAL A 150 -2.32 10.40 19.78
N ASP A 151 -2.34 11.68 20.15
CA ASP A 151 -3.53 12.51 19.94
C ASP A 151 -3.80 12.77 18.45
N ARG A 152 -2.76 12.95 17.63
CA ARG A 152 -2.89 13.02 16.16
C ARG A 152 -3.45 11.72 15.58
N GLU A 153 -2.99 10.57 16.05
CA GLU A 153 -3.46 9.25 15.59
C GLU A 153 -4.93 9.02 15.93
N LYS A 154 -5.38 9.42 17.13
CA LYS A 154 -6.80 9.33 17.52
C LYS A 154 -7.70 10.16 16.60
N VAL A 155 -7.29 11.38 16.27
CA VAL A 155 -8.06 12.25 15.36
C VAL A 155 -8.20 11.59 13.97
N VAL A 156 -7.12 11.00 13.46
CA VAL A 156 -7.16 10.28 12.17
C VAL A 156 -8.05 9.04 12.26
N GLU A 157 -7.98 8.28 13.35
CA GLU A 157 -8.82 7.10 13.57
C GLU A 157 -10.31 7.47 13.61
N GLU A 158 -10.68 8.53 14.33
CA GLU A 158 -12.04 9.06 14.38
C GLU A 158 -12.55 9.49 12.99
N GLN A 159 -11.70 10.17 12.21
CA GLN A 159 -12.04 10.55 10.84
C GLN A 159 -12.27 9.33 9.94
N LEU A 160 -11.41 8.30 10.05
CA LEU A 160 -11.57 7.05 9.29
C LEU A 160 -12.85 6.31 9.69
N ALA A 161 -13.18 6.28 10.99
CA ALA A 161 -14.42 5.68 11.49
C ALA A 161 -15.65 6.40 10.94
N ALA A 162 -15.65 7.74 10.95
CA ALA A 162 -16.74 8.54 10.39
C ALA A 162 -16.92 8.29 8.88
N LEU A 163 -15.81 8.20 8.12
CA LEU A 163 -15.85 7.89 6.70
C LEU A 163 -16.42 6.49 6.42
N ARG A 164 -16.03 5.48 7.23
CA ARG A 164 -16.57 4.12 7.13
C ARG A 164 -18.08 4.10 7.40
N GLN A 165 -18.54 4.75 8.46
CA GLN A 165 -19.95 4.84 8.80
C GLN A 165 -20.77 5.53 7.69
N GLN A 166 -20.22 6.60 7.09
CA GLN A 166 -20.85 7.28 5.96
C GLN A 166 -20.95 6.36 4.74
N GLN A 167 -19.89 5.60 4.45
CA GLN A 167 -19.87 4.65 3.34
C GLN A 167 -20.89 3.52 3.54
N GLU A 168 -21.00 2.97 4.75
CA GLU A 168 -21.98 1.95 5.12
C GLU A 168 -23.41 2.49 5.01
N SER A 169 -23.66 3.68 5.53
CA SER A 169 -24.97 4.33 5.46
C SER A 169 -25.40 4.55 4.01
N ARG A 170 -24.47 4.97 3.14
CA ARG A 170 -24.71 5.13 1.70
C ARG A 170 -25.01 3.81 1.01
N LYS A 171 -24.27 2.74 1.32
CA LYS A 171 -24.53 1.39 0.79
C LYS A 171 -25.90 0.90 1.21
N HIS A 172 -26.25 1.05 2.49
CA HIS A 172 -27.55 0.66 3.02
C HIS A 172 -28.71 1.43 2.35
N TYR A 173 -28.57 2.74 2.19
CA TYR A 173 -29.56 3.55 1.46
C TYR A 173 -29.76 3.07 0.02
N ASN A 174 -28.68 2.82 -0.72
CA ASN A 174 -28.75 2.32 -2.09
C ASN A 174 -29.44 0.94 -2.16
N GLN A 175 -29.15 0.04 -1.20
CA GLN A 175 -29.79 -1.28 -1.13
C GLN A 175 -31.31 -1.17 -0.91
N LEU A 176 -31.74 -0.26 -0.03
CA LEU A 176 -33.17 0.00 0.19
C LEU A 176 -33.84 0.57 -1.06
N GLU A 177 -33.16 1.46 -1.77
CA GLU A 177 -33.67 2.07 -3.01
C GLU A 177 -33.80 1.04 -4.15
N GLU A 178 -32.79 0.19 -4.32
CA GLU A 178 -32.81 -0.95 -5.25
C GLU A 178 -33.90 -1.95 -4.89
N ALA A 179 -34.03 -2.32 -3.62
CA ALA A 179 -35.09 -3.23 -3.16
C ALA A 179 -36.49 -2.66 -3.45
N ARG A 180 -36.69 -1.35 -3.25
CA ARG A 180 -37.95 -0.66 -3.59
C ARG A 180 -38.23 -0.70 -5.08
N LYS A 181 -37.23 -0.43 -5.93
CA LYS A 181 -37.35 -0.55 -7.39
C LYS A 181 -37.71 -1.98 -7.81
N GLN A 182 -37.07 -2.98 -7.21
CA GLN A 182 -37.35 -4.40 -7.50
C GLN A 182 -38.77 -4.79 -7.09
N GLN A 183 -39.26 -4.35 -5.92
CA GLN A 183 -40.64 -4.61 -5.51
C GLN A 183 -41.65 -3.98 -6.48
N HIS A 184 -41.42 -2.73 -6.90
CA HIS A 184 -42.27 -2.06 -7.87
C HIS A 184 -42.27 -2.78 -9.23
N ALA A 185 -41.10 -3.18 -9.74
CA ALA A 185 -40.97 -3.94 -10.98
C ALA A 185 -41.66 -5.31 -10.91
N ARG A 186 -41.56 -6.01 -9.77
CA ARG A 186 -42.29 -7.28 -9.55
C ARG A 186 -43.80 -7.08 -9.58
N LYS A 187 -44.30 -6.02 -8.93
CA LYS A 187 -45.73 -5.71 -8.90
C LYS A 187 -46.25 -5.40 -10.31
N LEU A 188 -45.56 -4.52 -11.05
CA LEU A 188 -45.90 -4.22 -12.45
C LEU A 188 -45.89 -5.47 -13.33
N LYS A 189 -44.92 -6.38 -13.12
CA LYS A 189 -44.82 -7.63 -13.88
C LYS A 189 -46.00 -8.57 -13.60
N LEU A 190 -46.43 -8.68 -12.34
CA LEU A 190 -47.61 -9.46 -11.97
C LEU A 190 -48.90 -8.84 -12.53
N GLU A 191 -49.07 -7.53 -12.38
CA GLU A 191 -50.22 -6.81 -12.94
C GLU A 191 -50.31 -6.98 -14.47
N ALA A 192 -49.18 -6.89 -15.19
CA ALA A 192 -49.13 -7.14 -16.62
C ALA A 192 -49.45 -8.61 -16.99
N GLN A 193 -49.04 -9.57 -16.17
CA GLN A 193 -49.35 -10.99 -16.36
C GLN A 193 -50.85 -11.28 -16.20
N GLU A 194 -51.51 -10.67 -15.20
CA GLU A 194 -52.97 -10.80 -14.98
C GLU A 194 -53.78 -10.22 -16.15
N VAL A 195 -53.36 -9.07 -16.69
CA VAL A 195 -54.00 -8.47 -17.87
C VAL A 195 -53.85 -9.38 -19.09
N ALA A 196 -52.69 -10.01 -19.29
CA ALA A 196 -52.44 -10.92 -20.41
C ALA A 196 -53.30 -12.20 -20.36
N LEU A 197 -53.63 -12.68 -19.16
CA LEU A 197 -54.47 -13.87 -18.96
C LEU A 197 -55.99 -13.59 -19.04
N GLY A 198 -56.39 -12.32 -19.21
CA GLY A 198 -57.80 -11.93 -19.38
C GLY A 198 -58.62 -11.94 -18.08
N GLU A 199 -57.96 -12.02 -16.91
CA GLU A 199 -58.61 -12.03 -15.60
C GLU A 199 -58.98 -10.60 -15.10
N ARG A 200 -58.60 -9.54 -15.84
CA ARG A 200 -58.96 -8.14 -15.61
C ARG A 200 -59.43 -7.45 -16.90
N ASP A 201 -60.50 -6.65 -16.83
CA ASP A 201 -61.00 -5.86 -17.97
C ASP A 201 -60.05 -4.70 -18.35
N HIS A 202 -59.87 -4.50 -19.66
CA HIS A 202 -58.98 -3.55 -20.36
C HIS A 202 -59.24 -2.04 -20.10
N VAL A 203 -60.27 -1.67 -19.32
CA VAL A 203 -60.72 -0.27 -19.16
C VAL A 203 -59.81 0.58 -18.25
N THR A 204 -58.88 -0.03 -17.49
CA THR A 204 -57.90 0.73 -16.69
C THR A 204 -56.61 1.07 -17.44
N ALA A 205 -56.47 0.64 -18.70
CA ALA A 205 -55.29 0.90 -19.54
C ALA A 205 -55.38 2.22 -20.34
N THR A 206 -55.92 3.29 -19.75
CA THR A 206 -55.93 4.62 -20.39
C THR A 206 -55.07 5.64 -19.65
N MET A 207 -53.92 5.24 -19.11
CA MET A 207 -52.79 6.14 -18.81
C MET A 207 -51.48 5.34 -18.79
N GLY A 208 -50.91 5.00 -19.96
CA GLY A 208 -49.67 4.21 -19.97
C GLY A 208 -48.95 4.00 -21.30
N ASP A 209 -49.30 4.70 -22.38
CA ASP A 209 -48.69 4.50 -23.72
C ASP A 209 -47.30 5.15 -23.90
N ALA A 210 -46.47 5.23 -22.85
CA ALA A 210 -45.14 5.84 -22.97
C ALA A 210 -43.95 5.01 -22.44
N LEU A 211 -44.15 3.79 -21.94
CA LEU A 211 -43.05 3.00 -21.35
C LEU A 211 -42.93 1.54 -21.86
N PHE A 212 -43.56 1.19 -22.97
CA PHE A 212 -43.57 -0.19 -23.48
C PHE A 212 -42.38 -0.59 -24.38
N LEU A 213 -41.40 0.30 -24.63
CA LEU A 213 -40.34 0.00 -25.59
C LEU A 213 -38.93 0.39 -25.12
N ASP A 214 -38.42 -0.30 -24.09
CA ASP A 214 -36.95 -0.30 -23.82
C ASP A 214 -36.43 -1.58 -23.15
N SER A 215 -37.25 -2.64 -23.05
CA SER A 215 -36.87 -3.89 -22.35
C SER A 215 -36.74 -5.13 -23.25
N LEU A 216 -36.75 -4.99 -24.59
CA LEU A 216 -36.66 -6.14 -25.51
C LEU A 216 -35.46 -6.12 -26.48
N THR A 217 -34.47 -5.26 -26.29
CA THR A 217 -33.21 -5.28 -27.07
C THR A 217 -32.05 -5.67 -26.18
N ALA A 218 -32.08 -6.90 -25.67
CA ALA A 218 -30.96 -7.47 -24.93
C ALA A 218 -30.74 -8.93 -25.27
N GLU A 219 -30.72 -9.33 -26.55
CA GLU A 219 -29.99 -10.52 -27.03
C GLU A 219 -29.48 -10.33 -28.48
N GLY A 220 -28.15 -10.18 -28.60
CA GLY A 220 -27.30 -10.77 -29.65
C GLY A 220 -27.40 -10.31 -31.10
N LEU A 221 -26.49 -9.40 -31.52
CA LEU A 221 -25.87 -9.46 -32.86
C LEU A 221 -24.41 -8.97 -32.77
N ASP A 222 -23.49 -9.92 -32.92
CA ASP A 222 -22.06 -9.68 -33.11
C ASP A 222 -21.75 -9.21 -34.53
N GLY A 223 -20.83 -8.25 -34.64
CA GLY A 223 -19.85 -8.16 -35.74
C GLY A 223 -20.09 -7.14 -36.86
N ALA A 224 -19.47 -5.96 -36.76
CA ALA A 224 -18.51 -5.41 -37.76
C ALA A 224 -18.13 -3.93 -37.48
N GLY A 225 -16.84 -3.72 -37.18
CA GLY A 225 -15.99 -2.60 -37.64
C GLY A 225 -16.38 -1.14 -37.38
N GLY A 226 -15.58 -0.45 -36.55
CA GLY A 226 -15.46 1.02 -36.58
C GLY A 226 -14.82 1.62 -35.33
N GLU A 227 -13.54 1.97 -35.42
CA GLU A 227 -12.82 2.74 -34.41
C GLU A 227 -13.47 4.13 -34.18
N LEU A 228 -13.44 4.64 -32.93
CA LEU A 228 -12.96 5.99 -32.52
C LEU A 228 -13.49 6.41 -31.13
N GLY A 229 -12.56 6.74 -30.22
CA GLY A 229 -12.71 7.88 -29.28
C GLY A 229 -13.22 7.61 -27.85
N ALA A 230 -12.30 7.36 -26.92
CA ALA A 230 -12.54 7.37 -25.48
C ALA A 230 -12.86 8.77 -24.92
N ASN A 231 -13.90 8.90 -24.08
CA ASN A 231 -13.97 9.88 -22.97
C ASN A 231 -15.10 9.55 -21.96
N GLY A 232 -14.69 9.18 -20.74
CA GLY A 232 -15.28 9.57 -19.44
C GLY A 232 -16.79 9.42 -19.19
N ASN A 233 -17.18 8.34 -18.52
CA ASN A 233 -18.49 8.16 -17.90
C ASN A 233 -18.58 8.99 -16.59
N ALA A 234 -19.48 9.96 -16.52
CA ALA A 234 -19.81 10.70 -15.29
C ALA A 234 -21.05 10.08 -14.63
N PRO A 235 -21.10 9.89 -13.30
CA PRO A 235 -22.29 9.36 -12.63
C PRO A 235 -23.44 10.38 -12.68
N ALA A 236 -24.65 9.87 -12.90
CA ALA A 236 -25.88 10.66 -12.96
C ALA A 236 -26.07 11.54 -11.71
N ALA A 237 -26.32 12.83 -11.94
CA ALA A 237 -26.55 13.80 -10.88
C ALA A 237 -27.89 13.55 -10.16
N VAL A 238 -27.86 13.57 -8.83
CA VAL A 238 -29.07 13.50 -7.99
C VAL A 238 -29.87 14.81 -8.13
N PRO A 239 -31.18 14.76 -8.40
CA PRO A 239 -32.01 15.96 -8.59
C PRO A 239 -32.05 16.84 -7.33
N ALA A 240 -32.06 18.16 -7.55
CA ALA A 240 -31.84 19.18 -6.52
C ALA A 240 -32.80 19.11 -5.30
N GLY A 241 -34.00 18.57 -5.47
CA GLY A 241 -35.00 18.46 -4.41
C GLY A 241 -34.68 17.45 -3.29
N MET A 242 -33.77 16.48 -3.52
CA MET A 242 -33.42 15.46 -2.51
C MET A 242 -32.22 15.85 -1.61
N ARG A 243 -31.53 16.96 -1.89
CA ARG A 243 -30.36 17.38 -1.12
C ARG A 243 -30.67 17.93 0.27
N GLN A 244 -31.81 18.60 0.44
CA GLN A 244 -32.15 19.29 1.70
C GLN A 244 -32.56 18.34 2.83
N MET A 245 -32.97 17.10 2.53
CA MET A 245 -33.39 16.13 3.57
C MET A 245 -32.24 15.31 4.16
N LEU A 246 -31.06 15.29 3.52
CA LEU A 246 -29.91 14.45 3.91
C LEU A 246 -28.69 15.24 4.42
N ASN A 247 -28.83 16.56 4.60
CA ASN A 247 -27.76 17.47 5.04
C ASN A 247 -26.41 17.25 4.34
N ILE A 248 -26.45 17.06 3.02
CA ILE A 248 -25.28 16.79 2.18
C ILE A 248 -24.62 18.13 1.81
N PRO A 249 -23.34 18.38 2.17
CA PRO A 249 -22.66 19.61 1.80
C PRO A 249 -22.52 19.72 0.27
N ALA A 250 -22.57 20.97 -0.22
CA ALA A 250 -22.44 21.27 -1.64
C ALA A 250 -21.11 20.71 -2.21
N PRO A 251 -21.12 20.18 -3.44
CA PRO A 251 -19.91 19.65 -4.06
C PRO A 251 -18.91 20.77 -4.24
N LEU A 252 -17.65 20.48 -3.91
CA LEU A 252 -16.53 21.38 -4.14
C LEU A 252 -16.44 21.73 -5.64
N PRO A 253 -16.15 23.00 -5.99
CA PRO A 253 -16.05 23.41 -7.38
C PRO A 253 -14.93 22.64 -8.06
N GLN A 254 -15.27 22.00 -9.18
CA GLN A 254 -14.26 21.33 -10.00
C GLN A 254 -13.36 22.36 -10.67
N PRO A 255 -12.05 22.07 -10.84
CA PRO A 255 -11.13 22.97 -11.51
C PRO A 255 -11.59 23.21 -12.95
N GLN A 256 -11.70 24.48 -13.31
CA GLN A 256 -12.20 24.89 -14.62
C GLN A 256 -11.34 24.29 -15.73
N SER A 257 -12.02 23.76 -16.75
CA SER A 257 -11.40 23.15 -17.91
C SER A 257 -10.46 24.14 -18.60
N ASN A 258 -9.33 23.60 -19.05
CA ASN A 258 -8.12 24.30 -19.49
C ASN A 258 -8.28 25.01 -20.87
N GLN A 259 -9.35 25.79 -21.05
CA GLN A 259 -9.61 26.54 -22.29
C GLN A 259 -8.75 27.81 -22.39
N ASP A 260 -8.30 28.37 -21.26
CA ASP A 260 -7.49 29.60 -21.22
C ASP A 260 -6.03 29.38 -21.64
N THR A 261 -5.46 28.19 -21.41
CA THR A 261 -4.09 27.88 -21.86
C THR A 261 -4.00 27.70 -23.37
N ARG A 262 -5.06 27.18 -24.00
CA ARG A 262 -5.17 27.08 -25.46
C ARG A 262 -5.33 28.45 -26.13
N ARG A 263 -6.09 29.37 -25.52
CA ARG A 263 -6.22 30.75 -26.04
C ARG A 263 -4.91 31.54 -25.95
N ARG A 264 -4.14 31.38 -24.86
CA ARG A 264 -2.82 32.02 -24.70
C ARG A 264 -1.78 31.54 -25.71
N PHE A 265 -1.77 30.25 -26.07
CA PHE A 265 -0.84 29.73 -27.08
C PHE A 265 -1.14 30.22 -28.51
N ALA A 266 -2.41 30.55 -28.79
CA ALA A 266 -2.83 31.05 -30.10
C ALA A 266 -2.47 32.53 -30.33
N SER A 267 -2.29 33.32 -29.26
CA SER A 267 -2.00 34.77 -29.34
C SER A 267 -0.52 35.13 -29.32
N MET A 268 0.40 34.16 -29.20
CA MET A 268 1.85 34.43 -29.16
C MET A 268 2.45 34.59 -30.54
N SER A 269 3.31 35.60 -30.68
CA SER A 269 4.03 35.95 -31.91
C SER A 269 5.07 34.88 -32.29
N VAL A 270 5.42 34.79 -33.59
CA VAL A 270 6.35 33.76 -34.13
C VAL A 270 7.71 33.79 -33.45
N THR A 271 8.13 34.94 -32.91
CA THR A 271 9.39 35.13 -32.18
C THR A 271 9.41 34.52 -30.78
N GLU A 272 8.26 34.26 -30.15
CA GLU A 272 8.17 33.70 -28.79
C GLU A 272 8.10 32.16 -28.77
N ARG A 273 7.98 31.50 -29.93
CA ARG A 273 7.84 30.03 -30.04
C ARG A 273 9.15 29.26 -30.20
N ARG A 274 10.30 29.93 -30.18
CA ARG A 274 11.60 29.32 -30.55
C ARG A 274 12.42 28.95 -29.31
N PRO A 275 12.73 27.66 -29.06
CA PRO A 275 13.63 27.30 -27.97
C PRO A 275 15.07 27.72 -28.32
N ARG A 276 15.72 28.40 -27.39
CA ARG A 276 17.12 28.84 -27.48
C ARG A 276 18.03 27.61 -27.41
N MET A 277 18.48 27.09 -28.55
CA MET A 277 19.51 26.05 -28.58
C MET A 277 20.84 26.63 -28.09
N GLN A 278 21.25 26.26 -26.87
CA GLN A 278 22.64 26.35 -26.44
C GLN A 278 23.27 24.97 -26.57
N LYS A 279 24.39 24.92 -27.30
CA LYS A 279 25.24 23.74 -27.48
C LYS A 279 25.84 23.34 -26.13
N ALA A 280 25.73 22.07 -25.75
CA ALA A 280 26.57 21.45 -24.72
C ALA A 280 27.18 20.18 -25.29
N ALA A 281 28.50 20.08 -25.15
CA ALA A 281 29.35 19.03 -25.67
C ALA A 281 29.18 17.69 -24.95
N ALA A 282 29.50 16.61 -25.65
CA ALA A 282 29.45 15.23 -25.17
C ALA A 282 30.60 14.89 -24.18
N ALA A 283 30.27 14.18 -23.10
CA ALA A 283 31.17 13.34 -22.28
C ALA A 283 30.35 12.41 -21.36
N PRO A 284 30.90 11.27 -20.87
CA PRO A 284 30.18 9.99 -20.89
C PRO A 284 29.52 9.54 -19.59
N ASP A 285 28.68 8.54 -19.80
CA ASP A 285 27.85 7.72 -18.93
C ASP A 285 28.44 7.39 -17.54
N ARG A 286 27.69 7.73 -16.49
CA ARG A 286 27.89 7.21 -15.13
C ARG A 286 26.53 7.01 -14.48
N ALA A 287 26.13 5.74 -14.45
CA ALA A 287 24.91 5.25 -13.80
C ALA A 287 24.83 5.72 -12.34
N LEU A 288 23.82 6.54 -12.04
CA LEU A 288 23.33 6.78 -10.69
C LEU A 288 21.90 6.24 -10.61
N GLY A 289 21.78 5.13 -9.88
CA GLY A 289 20.52 4.51 -9.53
C GLY A 289 19.63 5.48 -8.76
N ALA A 290 18.34 5.41 -9.10
CA ALA A 290 17.27 6.21 -8.54
C ALA A 290 17.25 6.17 -7.01
N LYS A 291 17.49 7.32 -6.37
CA LYS A 291 17.13 7.55 -4.96
C LYS A 291 15.60 7.65 -4.89
N ARG A 292 14.95 6.56 -4.49
CA ARG A 292 13.51 6.54 -4.19
C ARG A 292 13.28 7.21 -2.85
N ASN A 293 12.28 8.08 -2.81
CA ASN A 293 11.88 8.89 -1.66
C ASN A 293 11.41 7.98 -0.51
N TRP A 294 12.20 7.88 0.57
CA TRP A 294 11.93 7.03 1.74
C TRP A 294 10.67 7.44 2.51
N VAL A 295 10.25 8.70 2.39
CA VAL A 295 9.09 9.26 3.10
C VAL A 295 7.78 8.63 2.64
N GLU A 296 7.67 8.19 1.38
CA GLU A 296 6.45 7.55 0.86
C GLU A 296 6.31 6.07 1.26
N MET A 297 7.40 5.35 1.55
CA MET A 297 7.33 3.94 1.94
C MET A 297 6.92 3.71 3.40
N LEU A 298 7.17 4.68 4.29
CA LEU A 298 6.86 4.53 5.72
C LEU A 298 5.42 4.94 6.07
N GLY A 299 4.72 5.68 5.20
CA GLY A 299 3.33 6.11 5.42
C GLY A 299 2.27 5.03 5.22
N SER A 300 2.64 3.84 4.73
CA SER A 300 1.67 2.80 4.34
C SER A 300 1.76 1.50 5.16
N LEU A 301 2.52 1.48 6.26
CA LEU A 301 2.69 0.31 7.14
C LEU A 301 2.46 0.62 8.63
N PHE A 302 1.51 1.51 8.92
CA PHE A 302 0.86 1.61 10.23
C PHE A 302 -0.65 1.61 10.05
#